data_AF-A0A946FB49-F1
#
_entry.id   AF-A0A946FB49-F1
#
_cell.length_a   1.000
_cell.length_b   1.000
_cell.length_c   1.000
_cell.angle_alpha   90.00
_cell.angle_beta   90.00
_cell.angle_gamma   90.00
#
_symmetry.space_group_name_H-M   'P 1'
#
loop_
_entity.id
_entity.type
_entity.pdbx_description
1 polymer ?
#
loop_
_entity_poly.entity_id
_entity_poly.type
_entity_poly.pdbx_seq_one_letter_code
_entity_poly.pdbx_strand_id
1 'polypeptide(L)'
;MLENPRQFLTDLFDAAVNAARAEPCLTEHLPAPPLGRTVVIGAGKASAAMAAVVEANWPGEISGIVVTPYGHHVPTQRIEVVEAAHPVPDEAGSRAAARVL
;
A
#
# COMPACT_ATOMS: atom_id res chain seq x y z
N MET A 1 -11.33 -28.78 27.26
CA MET A 1 -10.03 -28.61 26.57
C MET A 1 -10.33 -28.16 25.16
N LEU A 2 -9.56 -27.23 24.59
CA LEU A 2 -9.69 -26.88 23.17
C LEU A 2 -9.41 -28.15 22.34
N GLU A 3 -10.33 -28.51 21.45
CA GLU A 3 -10.25 -29.75 20.65
C GLU A 3 -9.06 -29.73 19.67
N ASN A 4 -8.63 -28.54 19.24
CA ASN A 4 -7.43 -28.35 18.41
C ASN A 4 -6.73 -27.02 18.71
N PRO A 5 -5.81 -26.99 19.70
CA PRO A 5 -5.13 -25.76 20.12
C PRO A 5 -4.27 -25.12 19.03
N ARG A 6 -3.66 -25.92 18.13
CA ARG A 6 -2.84 -25.40 17.03
C ARG A 6 -3.70 -24.60 16.05
N GLN A 7 -4.82 -25.18 15.61
CA GLN A 7 -5.71 -24.50 14.67
C GLN A 7 -6.22 -23.20 15.29
N PHE A 8 -6.67 -23.24 16.54
CA PHE A 8 -7.13 -22.06 17.26
C PHE A 8 -6.08 -20.92 17.28
N LEU A 9 -4.81 -21.25 17.56
CA LEU A 9 -3.74 -20.25 17.56
C LEU A 9 -3.40 -19.74 16.16
N THR A 10 -3.43 -20.60 15.14
CA THR A 10 -3.26 -20.19 13.74
C THR A 10 -4.37 -19.24 13.31
N ASP A 11 -5.63 -19.53 13.66
CA ASP A 11 -6.78 -18.68 13.34
C ASP A 11 -6.64 -17.29 13.98
N LEU A 12 -6.17 -17.23 15.23
CA LEU A 12 -5.89 -15.95 15.90
C LEU A 12 -4.75 -15.18 15.23
N PHE A 13 -3.69 -15.87 14.81
CA PHE A 13 -2.59 -15.26 14.06
C PHE A 13 -3.07 -14.69 12.72
N ASP A 14 -3.82 -15.47 11.95
CA ASP A 14 -4.35 -15.07 10.66
C ASP A 14 -5.31 -13.89 10.80
N ALA A 15 -6.18 -13.90 11.82
CA ALA A 15 -7.05 -12.77 12.14
C ALA A 15 -6.24 -11.49 12.43
N ALA A 16 -5.17 -11.58 13.23
CA ALA A 16 -4.32 -10.44 13.54
C ALA A 16 -3.56 -9.91 12.31
N VAL A 17 -3.03 -10.81 11.47
CA VAL A 17 -2.35 -10.43 10.22
C VAL A 17 -3.34 -9.79 9.26
N ASN A 18 -4.53 -10.37 9.09
CA ASN A 18 -5.56 -9.84 8.21
C ASN A 18 -6.01 -8.43 8.63
N ALA A 19 -6.14 -8.18 9.94
CA ALA A 19 -6.47 -6.85 10.45
C ALA A 19 -5.40 -5.78 10.13
N ALA A 20 -4.15 -6.17 9.92
CA ALA A 20 -3.03 -5.27 9.63
C ALA A 20 -2.70 -5.16 8.12
N ARG A 21 -3.45 -5.82 7.24
CA ARG A 21 -3.24 -5.71 5.79
C ARG A 21 -3.71 -4.36 5.26
N ALA A 22 -3.15 -3.94 4.12
CA ALA A 22 -3.51 -2.69 3.44
C ALA A 22 -5.04 -2.59 3.22
N GLU A 23 -5.65 -3.68 2.75
CA GLU A 23 -7.09 -3.92 2.89
C GLU A 23 -7.29 -4.98 3.98
N PRO A 24 -8.17 -4.76 4.97
CA PRO A 24 -9.22 -3.73 5.04
C PRO A 24 -8.79 -2.41 5.68
N CYS A 25 -7.61 -2.34 6.31
CA CYS A 25 -7.24 -1.23 7.21
C CYS A 25 -7.36 0.14 6.53
N LEU A 26 -6.90 0.29 5.29
CA LEU A 26 -6.88 1.59 4.63
C LEU A 26 -8.29 2.04 4.21
N THR A 27 -9.15 1.12 3.76
CA THR A 27 -10.48 1.46 3.21
C THR A 27 -11.34 2.22 4.21
N GLU A 28 -11.31 1.82 5.49
CA GLU A 28 -12.08 2.46 6.57
C GLU A 28 -11.53 3.85 6.96
N HIS A 29 -10.32 4.18 6.54
CA HIS A 29 -9.62 5.41 6.90
C HIS A 29 -9.41 6.36 5.71
N LEU A 30 -9.94 6.02 4.53
CA LEU A 30 -9.89 6.93 3.39
C LEU A 30 -10.72 8.19 3.68
N PRO A 31 -10.15 9.40 3.49
CA PRO A 31 -10.91 10.63 3.63
C PRO A 31 -11.89 10.79 2.45
N ALA A 32 -12.88 11.68 2.62
CA ALA A 32 -13.67 12.14 1.49
C ALA A 32 -12.78 12.89 0.47
N PRO A 33 -13.06 12.82 -0.84
CA PRO A 33 -12.28 13.55 -1.82
C PRO A 33 -12.25 15.06 -1.55
N PRO A 34 -11.07 15.70 -1.58
CA PRO A 34 -10.97 17.14 -1.45
C PRO A 34 -11.54 17.83 -2.70
N LEU A 35 -11.78 19.14 -2.60
CA LEU A 35 -12.08 19.94 -3.78
C LEU A 35 -10.85 20.00 -4.70
N GLY A 36 -11.06 19.69 -5.99
CA GLY A 36 -10.00 19.73 -6.99
C GLY A 36 -9.28 18.39 -7.16
N ARG A 37 -7.99 18.45 -7.49
CA ARG A 37 -7.19 17.28 -7.87
C ARG A 37 -6.71 16.51 -6.64
N THR A 38 -6.90 15.19 -6.66
CA THR A 38 -6.29 14.27 -5.69
C THR A 38 -4.99 13.70 -6.25
N VAL A 39 -3.91 13.81 -5.47
CA VAL A 39 -2.60 13.21 -5.77
C VAL A 39 -2.20 12.29 -4.64
N VAL A 40 -1.90 11.04 -4.97
CA VAL A 40 -1.47 10.01 -4.02
C VAL A 40 0.05 9.89 -4.07
N ILE A 41 0.69 10.03 -2.91
CA ILE A 41 2.13 9.90 -2.76
C ILE A 41 2.39 8.92 -1.62
N GLY A 42 3.30 7.98 -1.82
CA GLY A 42 3.62 6.98 -0.81
C GLY A 42 5.01 6.38 -0.98
N ALA A 43 5.58 5.91 0.12
CA ALA A 43 6.85 5.19 0.12
C ALA A 43 6.85 4.10 1.19
N GLY A 44 7.38 2.92 0.86
CA GLY A 44 7.55 1.80 1.78
C GLY A 44 7.07 0.46 1.21
N LYS A 45 7.39 -0.64 1.93
CA LYS A 45 7.10 -2.03 1.50
C LYS A 45 5.65 -2.29 1.14
N ALA A 46 4.72 -1.64 1.84
CA ALA A 46 3.29 -1.80 1.63
C ALA A 46 2.73 -0.76 0.64
N SER A 47 3.53 0.20 0.17
CA SER A 47 3.01 1.38 -0.53
C SER A 47 2.32 1.03 -1.84
N ALA A 48 2.80 0.01 -2.56
CA ALA A 48 2.14 -0.47 -3.78
C ALA A 48 0.78 -1.13 -3.48
N ALA A 49 0.71 -1.97 -2.45
CA ALA A 49 -0.55 -2.59 -2.02
C ALA A 49 -1.56 -1.53 -1.53
N MET A 50 -1.09 -0.56 -0.74
CA MET A 50 -1.93 0.57 -0.29
C MET A 50 -2.42 1.41 -1.47
N ALA A 51 -1.58 1.70 -2.46
CA ALA A 51 -1.99 2.43 -3.66
C ALA A 51 -3.11 1.71 -4.42
N ALA A 52 -3.02 0.38 -4.58
CA ALA A 52 -4.08 -0.40 -5.21
C ALA A 52 -5.41 -0.29 -4.46
N VAL A 53 -5.38 -0.29 -3.12
CA VAL A 53 -6.57 -0.11 -2.29
C VAL A 53 -7.16 1.29 -2.43
N VAL A 54 -6.32 2.34 -2.41
CA VAL A 54 -6.77 3.72 -2.67
C VAL A 54 -7.43 3.79 -4.04
N GLU A 55 -6.79 3.26 -5.08
CA GLU A 55 -7.31 3.32 -6.43
C GLU A 55 -8.64 2.58 -6.60
N ALA A 56 -8.79 1.40 -6.01
CA ALA A 56 -10.03 0.63 -6.07
C ALA A 56 -11.20 1.34 -5.36
N ASN A 57 -10.93 2.13 -4.32
CA ASN A 57 -11.96 2.69 -3.44
C ASN A 57 -12.16 4.21 -3.58
N TRP A 58 -11.32 4.91 -4.37
CA TRP A 58 -11.45 6.36 -4.51
C TRP A 58 -12.54 6.76 -5.51
N PRO A 59 -13.55 7.54 -5.10
CA PRO A 59 -14.62 7.98 -5.98
C PRO A 59 -14.15 9.21 -6.79
N GLY A 60 -13.56 8.96 -7.96
CA GLY A 60 -13.20 10.01 -8.92
C GLY A 60 -11.81 9.85 -9.52
N GLU A 61 -11.35 10.90 -10.20
CA GLU A 61 -10.01 10.94 -10.76
C GLU A 61 -8.95 11.05 -9.68
N ILE A 62 -7.91 10.22 -9.80
CA ILE A 62 -6.70 10.27 -9.00
C ILE A 62 -5.49 10.10 -9.90
N SER A 63 -4.38 10.63 -9.43
CA SER A 63 -3.05 10.42 -10.00
C SER A 63 -2.06 10.25 -8.86
N GLY A 64 -0.84 9.81 -9.15
CA GLY A 64 0.14 9.69 -8.09
C GLY A 64 1.35 8.88 -8.46
N ILE A 65 2.25 8.79 -7.48
CA ILE A 65 3.45 7.96 -7.53
C ILE A 65 3.68 7.35 -6.16
N VAL A 66 3.97 6.05 -6.13
CA VAL A 66 4.42 5.36 -4.93
C VAL A 66 5.73 4.63 -5.16
N VAL A 67 6.54 4.53 -4.11
CA VAL A 67 7.84 3.86 -4.15
C VAL A 67 7.83 2.64 -3.23
N THR A 68 8.19 1.48 -3.76
CA THR A 68 8.26 0.21 -3.01
C THR A 68 9.60 -0.49 -3.26
N PRO A 69 10.04 -1.44 -2.42
CA PRO A 69 11.24 -2.21 -2.73
C PRO A 69 11.07 -3.10 -3.96
N TYR A 70 12.17 -3.43 -4.63
CA TYR A 70 12.16 -4.44 -5.70
C TYR A 70 11.45 -5.73 -5.30
N GLY A 71 10.63 -6.25 -6.21
CA GLY A 71 9.81 -7.46 -6.01
C GLY A 71 8.54 -7.24 -5.19
N HIS A 72 8.22 -6.00 -4.83
CA HIS A 72 6.99 -5.64 -4.09
C HIS A 72 6.00 -4.86 -4.96
N HIS A 73 6.20 -4.85 -6.28
CA HIS A 73 5.26 -4.27 -7.22
C HIS A 73 3.84 -4.87 -7.09
N VAL A 74 2.83 -4.00 -7.13
CA VAL A 74 1.42 -4.35 -7.22
C VAL A 74 0.83 -3.56 -8.39
N PRO A 75 0.13 -4.17 -9.35
CA PRO A 75 -0.46 -3.45 -10.46
C PRO A 75 -1.49 -2.41 -10.01
N THR A 76 -1.37 -1.22 -10.60
CA THR A 76 -2.28 -0.08 -10.48
C THR A 76 -2.51 0.49 -11.88
N GLN A 77 -3.61 1.21 -12.09
CA GLN A 77 -3.99 1.76 -13.40
C GLN A 77 -3.72 3.26 -13.50
N ARG A 78 -3.79 3.99 -12.38
CA ARG A 78 -3.76 5.46 -12.32
C ARG A 78 -2.62 5.99 -11.45
N ILE A 79 -2.25 5.27 -10.40
CA ILE A 79 -1.09 5.60 -9.55
C ILE A 79 0.13 4.88 -10.10
N GLU A 80 1.24 5.56 -10.31
CA GLU A 80 2.48 4.91 -10.75
C GLU A 80 3.17 4.19 -9.59
N VAL A 81 3.67 2.97 -9.83
CA VAL A 81 4.48 2.22 -8.86
C VAL A 81 5.92 2.15 -9.35
N VAL A 82 6.84 2.76 -8.58
CA VAL A 82 8.27 2.70 -8.83
C VAL A 82 8.92 1.76 -7.82
N GLU A 83 9.80 0.88 -8.30
CA GLU A 83 10.62 0.05 -7.45
C GLU A 83 12.02 0.65 -7.25
N ALA A 84 12.52 0.60 -6.03
CA ALA A 84 13.84 1.09 -5.63
C ALA A 84 14.51 0.18 -4.60
N ALA A 85 15.82 0.30 -4.39
CA ALA A 85 16.53 -0.56 -3.45
C ALA A 85 16.19 -0.29 -1.97
N HIS A 86 16.18 -1.37 -1.19
CA HIS A 86 16.13 -1.37 0.28
C HIS A 86 16.92 -2.60 0.78
N PRO A 87 17.72 -2.53 1.85
CA PRO A 87 17.81 -1.42 2.82
C PRO A 87 18.78 -0.31 2.43
N VAL A 88 19.65 -0.53 1.45
CA VAL A 88 20.60 0.49 0.98
C VAL A 88 19.98 1.24 -0.20
N PRO A 89 19.89 2.58 -0.18
CA PRO A 89 19.31 3.36 -1.27
C PRO A 89 20.11 3.25 -2.57
N ASP A 90 19.41 3.45 -3.69
CA ASP A 90 19.99 3.51 -5.03
C ASP A 90 19.51 4.74 -5.82
N GLU A 91 19.96 4.83 -7.07
CA GLU A 91 19.61 5.93 -7.96
C GLU A 91 18.12 5.93 -8.34
N ALA A 92 17.47 4.76 -8.40
CA ALA A 92 16.05 4.66 -8.68
C ALA A 92 15.23 5.34 -7.57
N GLY A 93 15.59 5.10 -6.31
CA GLY A 93 15.02 5.79 -5.16
C GLY A 93 15.22 7.30 -5.20
N SER A 94 16.44 7.75 -5.53
CA SER A 94 16.74 9.19 -5.67
C SER A 94 15.92 9.87 -6.78
N ARG A 95 15.82 9.24 -7.96
CA ARG A 95 14.99 9.74 -9.08
C ARG A 95 13.51 9.78 -8.72
N ALA A 96 13.00 8.76 -8.04
CA ALA A 96 11.61 8.72 -7.61
C ALA A 96 11.31 9.85 -6.61
N ALA A 97 12.19 10.09 -5.63
CA ALA A 97 12.06 11.20 -4.69
C ALA A 97 12.08 12.57 -5.40
N ALA A 98 12.94 12.76 -6.40
CA ALA A 98 12.98 14.00 -7.18
C ALA A 98 11.68 14.29 -7.96
N ARG A 99 10.92 13.24 -8.33
CA ARG A 99 9.62 13.38 -9.02
C ARG A 99 8.47 13.68 -8.07
N VAL A 100 8.65 13.43 -6.77
CA VAL A 100 7.66 13.71 -5.72
C VAL A 100 7.67 15.19 -5.31
N LEU A 101 8.81 15.88 -5.47
CA LEU A 101 9.02 17.30 -5.16
C LEU A 101 8.51 18.21 -6.28
#